data_AF-A0A346R179-F1
#
_entry.id   AF-A0A346R179-F1
#
_cell.length_a   1.000
_cell.length_b   1.000
_cell.length_c   1.000
_cell.angle_alpha   90.00
_cell.angle_beta   90.00
_cell.angle_gamma   90.00
#
_symmetry.space_group_name_H-M   'P 1'
#
loop_
_entity.id
_entity.type
_entity.pdbx_description
1 polymer ?
#
loop_
_entity_poly.entity_id
_entity_poly.type
_entity_poly.pdbx_seq_one_letter_code
_entity_poly.pdbx_strand_id
1 'polypeptide(L)'
;MDHRDDFRIGKGAGSGNTLTISDRGKVTSKFVAIGDGGTATATVTGTGSTWSIESHMQIGRNSAGTLTIADGGTVSTASSSIGASAAGNGTINVTGAGATWTNTNDIDIGQYGTGTLTIADGGKVSAGGTVTIAKETGSTGTLNIGAAAGAAAVAAGTLDAGTIAFGAGSGAIVFNHTDTDYVFGADVTAGAGASTLNHQSGSTALTGSVAVNGDTTADGGTLKLTGGASLSNASGYVGKASGTTAAIEVSGTDSHWTNSGDLHVGGDGTGTLTVSEGGAVTSAAASLGNGGAGVGTASITDAGSTWTNEFLIVGRSGTGALRIADGGKITTDDNGFVGMQVGSKGAVTITGTSSTWTTGGFLDVGAAGNGTLAISAGGAVNTDFGFIGHYGTGTGAVVVTGAHSRFTSTSGLEIGSLGTGVLTIADGGTVDVGGGSGTVTLTLTDGATATINIGPPPATRPWRPAP
;
A
#
# COMPACT_ATOMS: atom_id res chain seq x y z
N MET A 1 21.05 -26.63 -32.52
CA MET A 1 20.72 -28.04 -32.21
C MET A 1 19.21 -28.19 -32.34
N ASP A 2 18.74 -29.06 -33.23
CA ASP A 2 17.32 -29.42 -33.34
C ASP A 2 17.09 -30.67 -32.49
N HIS A 3 16.56 -30.50 -31.28
CA HIS A 3 16.24 -31.60 -30.37
C HIS A 3 14.73 -31.81 -30.34
N ARG A 4 14.20 -32.65 -31.21
CA ARG A 4 12.74 -32.85 -31.35
C ARG A 4 12.09 -33.70 -30.24
N ASP A 5 12.90 -34.18 -29.30
CA ASP A 5 12.47 -34.93 -28.12
C ASP A 5 12.55 -34.10 -26.83
N ASP A 6 12.19 -34.70 -25.70
CA ASP A 6 12.28 -34.09 -24.37
C ASP A 6 13.73 -33.77 -23.99
N PHE A 7 14.02 -32.51 -23.65
CA PHE A 7 15.31 -32.06 -23.18
C PHE A 7 15.32 -31.93 -21.65
N ARG A 8 16.13 -32.73 -20.95
CA ARG A 8 16.16 -32.78 -19.49
C ARG A 8 17.54 -32.45 -18.95
N ILE A 9 17.62 -31.48 -18.04
CA ILE A 9 18.85 -31.09 -17.34
C ILE A 9 18.71 -31.47 -15.86
N GLY A 10 19.70 -32.18 -15.33
CA GLY A 10 19.70 -32.68 -13.95
C GLY A 10 18.79 -33.90 -13.74
N LYS A 11 18.80 -34.84 -14.70
CA LYS A 11 18.08 -36.12 -14.56
C LYS A 11 18.77 -37.02 -13.52
N GLY A 12 18.06 -37.42 -12.47
CA GLY A 12 18.57 -38.29 -11.40
C GLY A 12 19.24 -37.54 -10.25
N ALA A 13 19.79 -38.24 -9.25
CA ALA A 13 20.39 -37.61 -8.07
C ALA A 13 21.80 -37.08 -8.39
N GLY A 14 21.97 -35.77 -8.50
CA GLY A 14 23.26 -35.13 -8.78
C GLY A 14 23.18 -33.60 -8.75
N SER A 15 24.32 -32.93 -8.79
CA SER A 15 24.42 -31.46 -8.84
C SER A 15 25.37 -31.01 -9.96
N GLY A 16 25.36 -29.72 -10.29
CA GLY A 16 26.29 -29.12 -11.27
C GLY A 16 25.93 -29.35 -12.73
N ASN A 17 24.68 -29.71 -13.04
CA ASN A 17 24.22 -29.87 -14.41
C ASN A 17 23.95 -28.48 -15.03
N THR A 18 24.68 -28.13 -16.09
CA THR A 18 24.61 -26.79 -16.68
C THR A 18 24.38 -26.83 -18.19
N LEU A 19 23.56 -25.92 -18.72
CA LEU A 19 23.47 -25.60 -20.14
C LEU A 19 23.76 -24.10 -20.35
N THR A 20 24.56 -23.76 -21.35
CA THR A 20 24.71 -22.38 -21.81
C THR A 20 24.44 -22.32 -23.30
N ILE A 21 23.54 -21.43 -23.69
CA ILE A 21 23.27 -21.06 -25.08
C ILE A 21 23.74 -19.61 -25.24
N SER A 22 24.88 -19.44 -25.89
CA SER A 22 25.50 -18.14 -26.16
C SER A 22 25.95 -18.02 -27.61
N ASP A 23 26.56 -16.89 -27.96
CA ASP A 23 27.21 -16.66 -29.27
C ASP A 23 26.29 -16.94 -30.47
N ARG A 24 25.03 -16.48 -30.39
CA ARG A 24 23.99 -16.70 -31.41
C ARG A 24 23.56 -18.16 -31.54
N GLY A 25 23.84 -18.99 -30.54
CA GLY A 25 23.45 -20.38 -30.47
C GLY A 25 21.93 -20.55 -30.53
N LYS A 26 21.45 -21.57 -31.25
CA LYS A 26 20.02 -21.84 -31.41
C LYS A 26 19.68 -23.27 -31.00
N VAL A 27 18.72 -23.41 -30.09
CA VAL A 27 18.20 -24.70 -29.64
C VAL A 27 16.70 -24.75 -29.85
N THR A 28 16.20 -25.85 -30.41
CA THR A 28 14.78 -26.18 -30.42
C THR A 28 14.57 -27.42 -29.58
N SER A 29 13.51 -27.43 -28.76
CA SER A 29 13.12 -28.55 -27.90
C SER A 29 11.62 -28.74 -27.94
N LYS A 30 11.14 -29.99 -27.86
CA LYS A 30 9.70 -30.22 -27.72
C LYS A 30 9.23 -29.90 -26.31
N PHE A 31 9.89 -30.48 -25.31
CA PHE A 31 9.61 -30.31 -23.88
C PHE A 31 10.93 -30.06 -23.15
N VAL A 32 10.91 -29.24 -22.10
CA VAL A 32 12.09 -28.97 -21.28
C VAL A 32 11.78 -29.23 -19.81
N ALA A 33 12.70 -29.94 -19.13
CA ALA A 33 12.74 -29.97 -17.66
C ALA A 33 14.14 -29.61 -17.15
N ILE A 34 14.20 -28.62 -16.27
CA ILE A 34 15.42 -28.23 -15.54
C ILE A 34 15.20 -28.55 -14.07
N GLY A 35 16.11 -29.31 -13.49
CA GLY A 35 16.01 -29.77 -12.11
C GLY A 35 15.19 -31.07 -11.99
N ASP A 36 15.39 -32.03 -12.91
CA ASP A 36 14.62 -33.28 -12.98
C ASP A 36 15.17 -34.39 -12.05
N GLY A 37 15.26 -34.06 -10.76
CA GLY A 37 15.72 -34.94 -9.68
C GLY A 37 17.05 -34.51 -9.06
N GLY A 38 17.90 -33.84 -9.84
CA GLY A 38 19.16 -33.24 -9.41
C GLY A 38 19.17 -31.74 -9.65
N THR A 39 20.11 -31.00 -9.05
CA THR A 39 20.17 -29.55 -9.25
C THR A 39 20.71 -29.22 -10.64
N ALA A 40 20.08 -28.23 -11.29
CA ALA A 40 20.41 -27.86 -12.66
C ALA A 40 20.25 -26.36 -12.93
N THR A 41 21.08 -25.85 -13.83
CA THR A 41 21.00 -24.47 -14.31
C THR A 41 21.06 -24.43 -15.83
N ALA A 42 20.35 -23.48 -16.43
CA ALA A 42 20.52 -23.11 -17.83
C ALA A 42 20.64 -21.61 -17.99
N THR A 43 21.45 -21.17 -18.95
CA THR A 43 21.61 -19.76 -19.31
C THR A 43 21.43 -19.59 -20.82
N VAL A 44 20.59 -18.63 -21.21
CA VAL A 44 20.47 -18.16 -22.60
C VAL A 44 20.91 -16.70 -22.61
N THR A 45 22.05 -16.41 -23.23
CA THR A 45 22.66 -15.07 -23.19
C THR A 45 23.27 -14.63 -24.52
N GLY A 46 23.35 -13.33 -24.74
CA GLY A 46 23.92 -12.73 -25.94
C GLY A 46 22.91 -12.61 -27.08
N THR A 47 23.01 -11.50 -27.80
CA THR A 47 22.10 -11.17 -28.91
C THR A 47 22.05 -12.27 -29.97
N GLY A 48 20.85 -12.77 -30.24
CA GLY A 48 20.59 -13.81 -31.25
C GLY A 48 20.74 -15.24 -30.75
N SER A 49 21.08 -15.43 -29.47
CA SER A 49 21.01 -16.74 -28.82
C SER A 49 19.56 -17.07 -28.49
N THR A 50 19.05 -18.21 -28.98
CA THR A 50 17.63 -18.54 -28.90
C THR A 50 17.38 -19.95 -28.37
N TRP A 51 16.37 -20.10 -27.51
CA TRP A 51 15.80 -21.40 -27.17
C TRP A 51 14.30 -21.43 -27.45
N SER A 52 13.88 -22.21 -28.45
CA SER A 52 12.47 -22.43 -28.77
C SER A 52 11.98 -23.74 -28.18
N ILE A 53 10.94 -23.69 -27.37
CA ILE A 53 10.35 -24.83 -26.67
C ILE A 53 8.90 -24.97 -27.13
N GLU A 54 8.60 -26.02 -27.89
CA GLU A 54 7.33 -26.13 -28.63
C GLU A 54 6.12 -26.42 -27.73
N SER A 55 6.31 -27.13 -26.62
CA SER A 55 5.22 -27.50 -25.70
C SER A 55 5.43 -26.90 -24.30
N HIS A 56 5.96 -27.67 -23.35
CA HIS A 56 6.01 -27.28 -21.94
C HIS A 56 7.43 -27.09 -21.45
N MET A 57 7.67 -26.00 -20.72
CA MET A 57 8.90 -25.78 -19.95
C MET A 57 8.64 -25.96 -18.46
N GLN A 58 9.43 -26.80 -17.80
CA GLN A 58 9.36 -27.00 -16.36
C GLN A 58 10.68 -26.67 -15.69
N ILE A 59 10.63 -25.73 -14.74
CA ILE A 59 11.79 -25.27 -14.00
C ILE A 59 11.62 -25.69 -12.54
N GLY A 60 12.61 -26.40 -12.00
CA GLY A 60 12.51 -27.05 -10.71
C GLY A 60 11.46 -28.17 -10.73
N ARG A 61 11.62 -29.17 -11.61
CA ARG A 61 10.64 -30.25 -11.77
C ARG A 61 10.55 -31.15 -10.54
N ASN A 62 11.67 -31.63 -10.01
CA ASN A 62 11.72 -32.51 -8.83
C ASN A 62 12.88 -32.15 -7.87
N SER A 63 13.58 -31.05 -8.16
CA SER A 63 14.72 -30.52 -7.40
C SER A 63 14.85 -29.02 -7.71
N ALA A 64 15.96 -28.40 -7.32
CA ALA A 64 16.26 -27.02 -7.68
C ALA A 64 16.61 -26.91 -9.18
N GLY A 65 15.91 -26.03 -9.89
CA GLY A 65 16.18 -25.71 -11.30
C GLY A 65 16.19 -24.20 -11.51
N THR A 66 17.19 -23.70 -12.23
CA THR A 66 17.30 -22.27 -12.56
C THR A 66 17.45 -22.06 -14.06
N LEU A 67 16.68 -21.15 -14.62
CA LEU A 67 16.88 -20.62 -15.98
C LEU A 67 17.19 -19.13 -15.90
N THR A 68 18.29 -18.72 -16.50
CA THR A 68 18.63 -17.30 -16.69
C THR A 68 18.55 -16.94 -18.16
N ILE A 69 17.80 -15.90 -18.49
CA ILE A 69 17.69 -15.31 -19.82
C ILE A 69 18.28 -13.91 -19.69
N ALA A 70 19.43 -13.68 -20.31
CA ALA A 70 20.23 -12.48 -20.08
C ALA A 70 20.70 -11.80 -21.36
N ASP A 71 20.97 -10.49 -21.29
CA ASP A 71 21.81 -9.74 -22.24
C ASP A 71 21.51 -10.02 -23.73
N GLY A 72 20.24 -9.89 -24.13
CA GLY A 72 19.80 -10.11 -25.52
C GLY A 72 19.46 -11.56 -25.89
N GLY A 73 19.55 -12.50 -24.95
CA GLY A 73 19.09 -13.87 -25.12
C GLY A 73 17.57 -13.97 -25.19
N THR A 74 17.05 -14.91 -25.98
CA THR A 74 15.60 -15.05 -26.20
C THR A 74 15.11 -16.47 -25.96
N VAL A 75 14.01 -16.64 -25.23
CA VAL A 75 13.33 -17.92 -25.04
C VAL A 75 11.87 -17.82 -25.48
N SER A 76 11.37 -18.84 -26.16
CA SER A 76 9.94 -18.96 -26.47
C SER A 76 9.39 -20.31 -26.02
N THR A 77 8.21 -20.31 -25.42
CA THR A 77 7.54 -21.50 -24.85
C THR A 77 6.05 -21.48 -25.17
N ALA A 78 5.39 -22.64 -25.24
CA ALA A 78 3.92 -22.64 -25.30
C ALA A 78 3.31 -22.50 -23.89
N SER A 79 3.68 -23.38 -22.95
CA SER A 79 3.23 -23.34 -21.55
C SER A 79 4.41 -23.53 -20.60
N SER A 80 4.33 -22.96 -19.39
CA SER A 80 5.45 -23.03 -18.45
C SER A 80 5.02 -23.22 -16.99
N SER A 81 5.82 -24.00 -16.25
CA SER A 81 5.64 -24.22 -14.81
C SER A 81 6.96 -24.05 -14.08
N ILE A 82 6.96 -23.21 -13.05
CA ILE A 82 8.08 -22.94 -12.16
C ILE A 82 7.73 -23.56 -10.80
N GLY A 83 8.57 -24.44 -10.26
CA GLY A 83 8.20 -25.26 -9.10
C GLY A 83 7.15 -26.33 -9.45
N ALA A 84 7.48 -27.20 -10.41
CA ALA A 84 6.49 -28.07 -11.10
C ALA A 84 6.12 -29.36 -10.34
N SER A 85 6.65 -29.59 -9.13
CA SER A 85 6.19 -30.63 -8.20
C SER A 85 6.29 -30.14 -6.76
N ALA A 86 5.72 -30.88 -5.80
CA ALA A 86 5.73 -30.52 -4.38
C ALA A 86 7.15 -30.33 -3.80
N ALA A 87 8.15 -31.06 -4.29
CA ALA A 87 9.56 -30.89 -3.89
C ALA A 87 10.36 -29.97 -4.84
N GLY A 88 9.72 -29.51 -5.91
CA GLY A 88 10.33 -28.68 -6.94
C GLY A 88 10.58 -27.25 -6.46
N ASN A 89 11.78 -26.74 -6.73
CA ASN A 89 12.13 -25.33 -6.50
C ASN A 89 12.63 -24.73 -7.82
N GLY A 90 11.79 -23.93 -8.47
CA GLY A 90 12.09 -23.33 -9.76
C GLY A 90 12.42 -21.86 -9.65
N THR A 91 13.41 -21.40 -10.41
CA THR A 91 13.72 -19.98 -10.56
C THR A 91 13.93 -19.61 -12.02
N ILE A 92 13.24 -18.59 -12.50
CA ILE A 92 13.53 -17.96 -13.79
C ILE A 92 13.94 -16.51 -13.55
N ASN A 93 15.07 -16.12 -14.12
CA ASN A 93 15.55 -14.74 -14.14
C ASN A 93 15.56 -14.25 -15.59
N VAL A 94 14.84 -13.17 -15.88
CA VAL A 94 14.87 -12.48 -17.17
C VAL A 94 15.45 -11.09 -16.94
N THR A 95 16.70 -10.88 -17.35
CA THR A 95 17.48 -9.72 -16.90
C THR A 95 18.37 -9.15 -17.99
N GLY A 96 18.62 -7.85 -17.97
CA GLY A 96 19.51 -7.20 -18.91
C GLY A 96 18.85 -6.84 -20.24
N ALA A 97 19.44 -5.84 -20.91
CA ALA A 97 18.86 -5.23 -22.09
C ALA A 97 18.61 -6.26 -23.22
N GLY A 98 17.38 -6.28 -23.74
CA GLY A 98 16.98 -7.14 -24.85
C GLY A 98 16.79 -8.62 -24.49
N ALA A 99 16.94 -9.02 -23.23
CA ALA A 99 16.56 -10.36 -22.80
C ALA A 99 15.03 -10.51 -22.89
N THR A 100 14.55 -11.54 -23.60
CA THR A 100 13.12 -11.75 -23.80
C THR A 100 12.66 -13.17 -23.54
N TRP A 101 11.54 -13.33 -22.86
CA TRP A 101 10.80 -14.58 -22.79
C TRP A 101 9.37 -14.40 -23.30
N THR A 102 8.98 -15.18 -24.30
CA THR A 102 7.60 -15.21 -24.82
C THR A 102 6.96 -16.56 -24.52
N ASN A 103 5.90 -16.56 -23.72
CA ASN A 103 5.08 -17.73 -23.43
C ASN A 103 3.69 -17.56 -24.05
N THR A 104 3.26 -18.45 -24.95
CA THR A 104 2.01 -18.22 -25.72
C THR A 104 0.74 -18.54 -24.94
N ASN A 105 0.81 -19.41 -23.94
CA ASN A 105 -0.32 -19.80 -23.08
C ASN A 105 -0.02 -19.38 -21.62
N ASP A 106 -0.41 -20.20 -20.66
CA ASP A 106 -0.25 -19.93 -19.23
C ASP A 106 1.20 -20.06 -18.72
N ILE A 107 1.51 -19.24 -17.71
CA ILE A 107 2.71 -19.34 -16.88
C ILE A 107 2.26 -19.65 -15.45
N ASP A 108 2.65 -20.79 -14.89
CA ASP A 108 2.42 -21.13 -13.49
C ASP A 108 3.69 -20.87 -12.66
N ILE A 109 3.67 -19.87 -11.77
CA ILE A 109 4.75 -19.54 -10.83
C ILE A 109 4.44 -20.18 -9.48
N GLY A 110 5.11 -21.29 -9.16
CA GLY A 110 4.78 -22.13 -8.01
C GLY A 110 3.56 -22.98 -8.32
N GLN A 111 3.70 -23.98 -9.20
CA GLN A 111 2.57 -24.84 -9.56
C GLN A 111 2.17 -25.74 -8.39
N TYR A 112 3.09 -26.58 -7.93
CA TYR A 112 2.88 -27.48 -6.78
C TYR A 112 3.92 -27.27 -5.67
N GLY A 113 5.09 -26.74 -6.02
CA GLY A 113 6.20 -26.45 -5.09
C GLY A 113 6.48 -24.96 -5.00
N THR A 114 7.76 -24.59 -4.95
CA THR A 114 8.20 -23.20 -4.89
C THR A 114 8.61 -22.71 -6.27
N GLY A 115 8.05 -21.60 -6.73
CA GLY A 115 8.43 -20.96 -7.97
C GLY A 115 8.72 -19.47 -7.80
N THR A 116 9.78 -19.00 -8.45
CA THR A 116 10.14 -17.58 -8.50
C THR A 116 10.40 -17.14 -9.93
N LEU A 117 9.76 -16.05 -10.35
CA LEU A 117 10.05 -15.34 -11.59
C LEU A 117 10.56 -13.94 -11.23
N THR A 118 11.76 -13.60 -11.68
CA THR A 118 12.34 -12.26 -11.54
C THR A 118 12.49 -11.63 -12.92
N ILE A 119 11.95 -10.44 -13.09
CA ILE A 119 12.07 -9.65 -14.32
C ILE A 119 12.73 -8.31 -13.96
N ALA A 120 13.96 -8.12 -14.41
CA ALA A 120 14.82 -7.03 -13.94
C ALA A 120 15.64 -6.44 -15.09
N ASP A 121 16.29 -5.30 -14.85
CA ASP A 121 17.30 -4.68 -15.71
C ASP A 121 16.88 -4.57 -17.18
N GLY A 122 15.62 -4.21 -17.44
CA GLY A 122 15.06 -4.06 -18.79
C GLY A 122 14.73 -5.38 -19.51
N GLY A 123 14.80 -6.52 -18.83
CA GLY A 123 14.31 -7.80 -19.36
C GLY A 123 12.79 -7.76 -19.60
N LYS A 124 12.31 -8.50 -20.60
CA LYS A 124 10.88 -8.55 -20.97
C LYS A 124 10.32 -9.97 -20.92
N VAL A 125 9.18 -10.14 -20.25
CA VAL A 125 8.35 -11.35 -20.33
C VAL A 125 7.02 -11.01 -20.97
N SER A 126 6.54 -11.85 -21.89
CA SER A 126 5.20 -11.78 -22.46
C SER A 126 4.46 -13.09 -22.23
N ALA A 127 3.23 -13.00 -21.73
CA ALA A 127 2.35 -14.12 -21.49
C ALA A 127 1.06 -13.97 -22.32
N GLY A 128 0.80 -14.93 -23.21
CA GLY A 128 -0.42 -14.96 -24.02
C GLY A 128 -1.64 -15.52 -23.28
N GLY A 129 -1.42 -16.28 -22.19
CA GLY A 129 -2.44 -16.76 -21.27
C GLY A 129 -2.32 -16.12 -19.89
N THR A 130 -2.90 -16.78 -18.88
CA THR A 130 -2.89 -16.28 -17.50
C THR A 130 -1.55 -16.56 -16.83
N VAL A 131 -1.01 -15.58 -16.09
CA VAL A 131 0.09 -15.81 -15.16
C VAL A 131 -0.50 -16.20 -13.80
N THR A 132 -0.41 -17.47 -13.43
CA THR A 132 -0.92 -17.97 -12.16
C THR A 132 0.19 -18.03 -11.11
N ILE A 133 -0.01 -17.43 -9.94
CA ILE A 133 0.95 -17.44 -8.82
C ILE A 133 0.43 -18.34 -7.70
N ALA A 134 1.28 -19.28 -7.26
CA ALA A 134 0.98 -20.25 -6.20
C ALA A 134 -0.30 -21.05 -6.49
N LYS A 135 -0.29 -21.81 -7.59
CA LYS A 135 -1.49 -22.43 -8.18
C LYS A 135 -2.23 -23.35 -7.21
N GLU A 136 -1.49 -24.23 -6.54
CA GLU A 136 -2.06 -25.34 -5.78
C GLU A 136 -1.86 -25.16 -4.27
N THR A 137 -2.69 -25.81 -3.46
CA THR A 137 -2.57 -25.79 -1.99
C THR A 137 -1.18 -26.24 -1.55
N GLY A 138 -0.54 -25.46 -0.69
CA GLY A 138 0.82 -25.74 -0.18
C GLY A 138 1.96 -25.31 -1.11
N SER A 139 1.67 -24.87 -2.34
CA SER A 139 2.66 -24.27 -3.22
C SER A 139 3.02 -22.84 -2.79
N THR A 140 4.17 -22.34 -3.25
CA THR A 140 4.60 -20.95 -3.04
C THR A 140 5.03 -20.33 -4.37
N GLY A 141 4.52 -19.15 -4.69
CA GLY A 141 4.82 -18.43 -5.92
C GLY A 141 5.27 -17.00 -5.66
N THR A 142 6.29 -16.53 -6.36
CA THR A 142 6.76 -15.14 -6.25
C THR A 142 7.06 -14.55 -7.62
N LEU A 143 6.44 -13.41 -7.93
CA LEU A 143 6.77 -12.57 -9.07
C LEU A 143 7.51 -11.32 -8.55
N ASN A 144 8.76 -11.14 -8.99
CA ASN A 144 9.55 -9.94 -8.71
C ASN A 144 9.65 -9.08 -9.96
N ILE A 145 9.33 -7.79 -9.82
CA ILE A 145 9.65 -6.74 -10.77
C ILE A 145 10.80 -5.91 -10.17
N GLY A 146 11.96 -5.97 -10.81
CA GLY A 146 13.23 -5.56 -10.23
C GLY A 146 13.85 -6.68 -9.39
N ALA A 147 14.40 -6.34 -8.24
CA ALA A 147 15.07 -7.27 -7.35
C ALA A 147 14.09 -8.10 -6.49
N ALA A 148 14.61 -9.16 -5.85
CA ALA A 148 13.85 -9.89 -4.84
C ALA A 148 13.63 -9.05 -3.57
N ALA A 149 12.64 -9.44 -2.75
CA ALA A 149 12.38 -8.80 -1.47
C ALA A 149 13.63 -8.82 -0.55
N GLY A 150 13.97 -7.67 0.04
CA GLY A 150 15.10 -7.47 0.94
C GLY A 150 16.47 -7.30 0.24
N ALA A 151 16.54 -7.49 -1.08
CA ALA A 151 17.74 -7.24 -1.86
C ALA A 151 17.85 -5.74 -2.24
N ALA A 152 19.04 -5.33 -2.68
CA ALA A 152 19.22 -4.00 -3.26
C ALA A 152 18.38 -3.88 -4.55
N ALA A 153 17.62 -2.79 -4.67
CA ALA A 153 16.82 -2.52 -5.86
C ALA A 153 17.68 -2.44 -7.13
N VAL A 154 17.14 -2.94 -8.24
CA VAL A 154 17.73 -2.84 -9.59
C VAL A 154 16.70 -2.26 -10.57
N ALA A 155 17.05 -2.01 -11.83
CA ALA A 155 16.04 -1.48 -12.76
C ALA A 155 14.91 -2.50 -12.96
N ALA A 156 13.69 -2.02 -13.19
CA ALA A 156 12.57 -2.91 -13.43
C ALA A 156 12.75 -3.65 -14.77
N GLY A 157 12.15 -4.83 -14.86
CA GLY A 157 11.83 -5.44 -16.14
C GLY A 157 10.35 -5.26 -16.48
N THR A 158 9.94 -5.63 -17.68
CA THR A 158 8.54 -5.50 -18.14
C THR A 158 7.85 -6.85 -18.19
N LEU A 159 6.67 -6.94 -17.56
CA LEU A 159 5.71 -8.02 -17.77
C LEU A 159 4.57 -7.53 -18.66
N ASP A 160 4.42 -8.17 -19.81
CA ASP A 160 3.34 -7.97 -20.77
C ASP A 160 2.35 -9.14 -20.64
N ALA A 161 1.40 -9.00 -19.73
CA ALA A 161 0.38 -10.01 -19.41
C ALA A 161 -0.98 -9.33 -19.24
N GLY A 162 -2.04 -9.94 -19.78
CA GLY A 162 -3.40 -9.43 -19.61
C GLY A 162 -3.95 -9.63 -18.20
N THR A 163 -3.73 -10.81 -17.63
CA THR A 163 -4.26 -11.18 -16.30
C THR A 163 -3.25 -11.99 -15.50
N ILE A 164 -3.15 -11.67 -14.21
CA ILE A 164 -2.43 -12.41 -13.20
C ILE A 164 -3.45 -12.94 -12.19
N ALA A 165 -3.34 -14.20 -11.81
CA ALA A 165 -4.25 -14.81 -10.85
C ALA A 165 -3.48 -15.48 -9.72
N PHE A 166 -3.86 -15.22 -8.47
CA PHE A 166 -3.40 -16.05 -7.36
C PHE A 166 -4.19 -17.37 -7.30
N GLY A 167 -3.52 -18.46 -6.95
CA GLY A 167 -4.13 -19.78 -6.80
C GLY A 167 -4.50 -20.12 -5.35
N ALA A 168 -4.44 -21.41 -5.01
CA ALA A 168 -4.74 -21.93 -3.68
C ALA A 168 -3.52 -21.96 -2.72
N GLY A 169 -2.31 -21.66 -3.22
CA GLY A 169 -1.07 -21.60 -2.46
C GLY A 169 -0.76 -20.23 -1.87
N SER A 170 0.48 -20.03 -1.40
CA SER A 170 0.97 -18.75 -0.89
C SER A 170 1.69 -17.95 -1.97
N GLY A 171 1.14 -16.82 -2.39
CA GLY A 171 1.66 -15.98 -3.46
C GLY A 171 2.14 -14.61 -3.02
N ALA A 172 3.13 -14.07 -3.73
CA ALA A 172 3.57 -12.69 -3.58
C ALA A 172 3.89 -12.03 -4.92
N ILE A 173 3.53 -10.75 -5.04
CA ILE A 173 4.10 -9.83 -6.04
C ILE A 173 5.00 -8.85 -5.29
N VAL A 174 6.21 -8.65 -5.80
CA VAL A 174 7.22 -7.78 -5.21
C VAL A 174 7.65 -6.73 -6.24
N PHE A 175 7.52 -5.46 -5.87
CA PHE A 175 8.14 -4.33 -6.55
C PHE A 175 9.36 -3.90 -5.73
N ASN A 176 10.55 -4.12 -6.27
CA ASN A 176 11.79 -3.65 -5.66
C ASN A 176 12.73 -3.18 -6.76
N HIS A 177 12.39 -2.02 -7.32
CA HIS A 177 13.09 -1.50 -8.50
C HIS A 177 13.56 -0.05 -8.32
N THR A 178 14.41 0.42 -9.22
CA THR A 178 14.94 1.80 -9.20
C THR A 178 14.16 2.79 -10.05
N ASP A 179 13.24 2.32 -10.90
CA ASP A 179 12.47 3.16 -11.81
C ASP A 179 11.58 4.18 -11.08
N THR A 180 11.38 5.34 -11.70
CA THR A 180 10.68 6.50 -11.11
C THR A 180 9.24 6.68 -11.59
N ASP A 181 8.82 5.87 -12.56
CA ASP A 181 7.54 5.97 -13.27
C ASP A 181 7.12 4.63 -13.89
N TYR A 182 7.45 3.51 -13.23
CA TYR A 182 7.08 2.18 -13.72
C TYR A 182 5.56 2.02 -13.72
N VAL A 183 4.99 1.60 -14.85
CA VAL A 183 3.54 1.37 -14.98
C VAL A 183 3.26 -0.12 -14.95
N PHE A 184 2.41 -0.53 -14.01
CA PHE A 184 1.90 -1.89 -13.91
C PHE A 184 0.41 -1.92 -14.27
N GLY A 185 0.13 -2.35 -15.50
CA GLY A 185 -1.22 -2.33 -16.07
C GLY A 185 -1.96 -3.67 -16.06
N ALA A 186 -1.36 -4.74 -15.54
CA ALA A 186 -2.01 -6.04 -15.48
C ALA A 186 -3.10 -6.08 -14.40
N ASP A 187 -4.24 -6.70 -14.71
CA ASP A 187 -5.24 -7.02 -13.70
C ASP A 187 -4.80 -8.23 -12.87
N VAL A 188 -4.91 -8.13 -11.55
CA VAL A 188 -4.54 -9.16 -10.58
C VAL A 188 -5.76 -9.59 -9.79
N THR A 189 -6.12 -10.87 -9.87
CA THR A 189 -7.24 -11.44 -9.10
C THR A 189 -6.76 -12.26 -7.92
N ALA A 190 -7.37 -12.05 -6.75
CA ALA A 190 -7.11 -12.87 -5.57
C ALA A 190 -7.62 -14.31 -5.76
N GLY A 191 -6.91 -15.26 -5.16
CA GLY A 191 -7.25 -16.68 -5.13
C GLY A 191 -7.77 -17.13 -3.76
N ALA A 192 -7.92 -18.44 -3.60
CA ALA A 192 -8.28 -19.04 -2.31
C ALA A 192 -7.12 -19.07 -1.31
N GLY A 193 -5.87 -19.05 -1.78
CA GLY A 193 -4.66 -19.07 -0.97
C GLY A 193 -4.16 -17.67 -0.63
N ALA A 194 -3.28 -17.57 0.37
CA ALA A 194 -2.74 -16.29 0.82
C ALA A 194 -1.99 -15.56 -0.30
N SER A 195 -2.27 -14.28 -0.50
CA SER A 195 -1.65 -13.45 -1.53
C SER A 195 -1.25 -12.11 -0.94
N THR A 196 -0.07 -11.62 -1.32
CA THR A 196 0.49 -10.35 -0.80
C THR A 196 1.04 -9.48 -1.91
N LEU A 197 1.00 -8.16 -1.67
CA LEU A 197 1.62 -7.16 -2.52
C LEU A 197 2.68 -6.41 -1.71
N ASN A 198 3.95 -6.47 -2.14
CA ASN A 198 5.07 -5.88 -1.41
C ASN A 198 5.79 -4.84 -2.28
N HIS A 199 5.74 -3.58 -1.88
CA HIS A 199 6.44 -2.48 -2.55
C HIS A 199 7.60 -2.00 -1.67
N GLN A 200 8.84 -2.23 -2.12
CA GLN A 200 10.06 -1.99 -1.33
C GLN A 200 10.94 -0.87 -1.88
N SER A 201 10.80 -0.50 -3.15
CA SER A 201 11.56 0.60 -3.75
C SER A 201 10.96 1.03 -5.07
N GLY A 202 11.41 2.18 -5.58
CA GLY A 202 10.99 2.74 -6.85
C GLY A 202 9.67 3.50 -6.78
N SER A 203 9.14 3.90 -7.94
CA SER A 203 7.76 4.37 -8.05
C SER A 203 7.00 3.52 -9.04
N THR A 204 5.95 2.84 -8.55
CA THR A 204 5.04 2.01 -9.35
C THR A 204 3.68 2.68 -9.45
N ALA A 205 3.20 2.92 -10.66
CA ALA A 205 1.82 3.30 -10.94
C ALA A 205 1.00 2.07 -11.34
N LEU A 206 0.03 1.71 -10.50
CA LEU A 206 -1.02 0.76 -10.85
C LEU A 206 -2.03 1.49 -11.75
N THR A 207 -2.33 0.89 -12.90
CA THR A 207 -3.40 1.33 -13.80
C THR A 207 -4.47 0.25 -14.02
N GLY A 208 -4.18 -1.00 -13.63
CA GLY A 208 -5.14 -2.10 -13.58
C GLY A 208 -5.73 -2.30 -12.18
N SER A 209 -6.64 -3.26 -12.05
CA SER A 209 -7.20 -3.67 -10.75
C SER A 209 -6.31 -4.72 -10.08
N VAL A 210 -5.94 -4.51 -8.82
CA VAL A 210 -5.11 -5.43 -8.04
C VAL A 210 -5.86 -5.91 -6.80
N ALA A 211 -6.12 -7.20 -6.71
CA ALA A 211 -6.74 -7.84 -5.56
C ALA A 211 -5.81 -8.88 -4.93
N VAL A 212 -5.57 -8.73 -3.63
CA VAL A 212 -4.94 -9.72 -2.77
C VAL A 212 -5.84 -9.99 -1.56
N ASN A 213 -5.71 -11.15 -0.93
CA ASN A 213 -6.49 -11.51 0.27
C ASN A 213 -5.66 -11.47 1.56
N GLY A 214 -4.35 -11.19 1.45
CA GLY A 214 -3.46 -10.89 2.57
C GLY A 214 -3.09 -9.41 2.59
N ASP A 215 -1.87 -9.10 3.04
CA ASP A 215 -1.40 -7.75 3.23
C ASP A 215 -0.96 -7.07 1.92
N THR A 216 -1.22 -5.77 1.82
CA THR A 216 -0.42 -4.87 0.98
C THR A 216 0.56 -4.11 1.88
N THR A 217 1.86 -4.22 1.62
CA THR A 217 2.90 -3.53 2.38
C THR A 217 3.76 -2.67 1.47
N ALA A 218 3.82 -1.37 1.75
CA ALA A 218 4.78 -0.44 1.18
C ALA A 218 5.83 -0.08 2.25
N ASP A 219 7.09 -0.48 2.03
CA ASP A 219 8.24 -0.24 2.91
C ASP A 219 9.39 0.50 2.20
N GLY A 220 9.15 1.00 0.99
CA GLY A 220 10.04 1.95 0.33
C GLY A 220 9.41 2.49 -0.94
N GLY A 221 9.86 3.67 -1.37
CA GLY A 221 9.38 4.30 -2.61
C GLY A 221 7.91 4.72 -2.55
N THR A 222 7.28 4.85 -3.73
CA THR A 222 5.89 5.32 -3.88
C THR A 222 5.06 4.37 -4.73
N LEU A 223 4.01 3.79 -4.16
CA LEU A 223 2.97 3.07 -4.90
C LEU A 223 1.80 4.01 -5.22
N LYS A 224 1.45 4.14 -6.49
CA LYS A 224 0.40 5.05 -6.97
C LYS A 224 -0.76 4.27 -7.55
N LEU A 225 -1.98 4.63 -7.18
CA LEU A 225 -3.21 4.18 -7.83
C LEU A 225 -3.71 5.35 -8.66
N THR A 226 -3.74 5.16 -9.98
CA THR A 226 -4.06 6.23 -10.93
C THR A 226 -4.98 5.71 -12.03
N GLY A 227 -5.66 6.62 -12.73
CA GLY A 227 -6.42 6.27 -13.94
C GLY A 227 -7.56 5.28 -13.72
N GLY A 228 -8.21 5.32 -12.55
CA GLY A 228 -9.30 4.40 -12.20
C GLY A 228 -8.82 3.05 -11.64
N ALA A 229 -7.52 2.91 -11.30
CA ALA A 229 -7.00 1.69 -10.69
C ALA A 229 -7.66 1.38 -9.34
N SER A 230 -7.90 0.09 -9.08
CA SER A 230 -8.39 -0.39 -7.79
C SER A 230 -7.34 -1.27 -7.10
N LEU A 231 -7.23 -1.16 -5.78
CA LEU A 231 -6.43 -2.05 -4.94
C LEU A 231 -7.31 -2.57 -3.82
N SER A 232 -7.33 -3.89 -3.61
CA SER A 232 -8.01 -4.51 -2.47
C SER A 232 -7.10 -5.49 -1.74
N ASN A 233 -7.15 -5.45 -0.41
CA ASN A 233 -6.36 -6.32 0.48
C ASN A 233 -7.05 -6.53 1.83
N ALA A 234 -6.51 -7.45 2.64
CA ALA A 234 -6.93 -7.60 4.04
C ALA A 234 -6.44 -6.41 4.86
N SER A 235 -5.13 -6.28 5.07
CA SER A 235 -4.54 -5.17 5.84
C SER A 235 -3.52 -4.38 5.03
N GLY A 236 -3.55 -3.06 5.20
CA GLY A 236 -2.68 -2.11 4.51
C GLY A 236 -1.59 -1.59 5.43
N TYR A 237 -0.35 -1.56 4.95
CA TYR A 237 0.78 -1.01 5.69
C TYR A 237 1.58 -0.05 4.82
N VAL A 238 1.86 1.14 5.33
CA VAL A 238 2.73 2.14 4.70
C VAL A 238 3.81 2.54 5.70
N GLY A 239 5.07 2.24 5.42
CA GLY A 239 6.17 2.39 6.36
C GLY A 239 6.04 1.46 7.56
N LYS A 240 5.92 0.15 7.32
CA LYS A 240 5.66 -0.88 8.34
C LYS A 240 6.87 -1.07 9.24
N ALA A 241 8.05 -1.28 8.66
CA ALA A 241 9.26 -1.66 9.38
C ALA A 241 10.08 -0.45 9.84
N SER A 242 10.86 -0.62 10.92
CA SER A 242 11.75 0.45 11.39
C SER A 242 12.78 0.84 10.33
N GLY A 243 13.02 2.15 10.18
CA GLY A 243 13.97 2.69 9.21
C GLY A 243 13.44 2.75 7.77
N THR A 244 12.20 2.32 7.50
CA THR A 244 11.60 2.43 6.17
C THR A 244 10.92 3.79 5.97
N THR A 245 10.84 4.23 4.72
CA THR A 245 10.08 5.41 4.31
C THR A 245 9.33 5.09 3.03
N ALA A 246 8.00 5.11 3.09
CA ALA A 246 7.16 4.74 1.97
C ALA A 246 5.97 5.69 1.81
N ALA A 247 5.46 5.78 0.59
CA ALA A 247 4.26 6.52 0.27
C ALA A 247 3.27 5.67 -0.55
N ILE A 248 1.98 5.90 -0.30
CA ILE A 248 0.89 5.46 -1.18
C ILE A 248 0.10 6.70 -1.62
N GLU A 249 -0.14 6.81 -2.92
CA GLU A 249 -0.94 7.87 -3.53
C GLU A 249 -2.17 7.25 -4.18
N VAL A 250 -3.37 7.71 -3.82
CA VAL A 250 -4.64 7.33 -4.44
C VAL A 250 -5.21 8.56 -5.10
N SER A 251 -5.02 8.68 -6.40
CA SER A 251 -5.33 9.91 -7.14
C SER A 251 -6.15 9.64 -8.39
N GLY A 252 -7.15 10.47 -8.61
CA GLY A 252 -8.01 10.42 -9.78
C GLY A 252 -9.37 9.80 -9.49
N THR A 253 -10.35 10.17 -10.31
CA THR A 253 -11.70 9.63 -10.23
C THR A 253 -11.68 8.11 -10.42
N ASP A 254 -12.50 7.40 -9.65
CA ASP A 254 -12.63 5.94 -9.63
C ASP A 254 -11.38 5.18 -9.16
N SER A 255 -10.31 5.88 -8.74
CA SER A 255 -9.17 5.24 -8.09
C SER A 255 -9.48 4.92 -6.64
N HIS A 256 -9.36 3.64 -6.27
CA HIS A 256 -9.87 3.13 -5.00
C HIS A 256 -8.90 2.19 -4.30
N TRP A 257 -8.67 2.41 -3.00
CA TRP A 257 -7.96 1.47 -2.14
C TRP A 257 -8.87 0.96 -1.02
N THR A 258 -9.15 -0.34 -1.02
CA THR A 258 -10.03 -1.00 -0.04
C THR A 258 -9.24 -1.96 0.84
N ASN A 259 -9.27 -1.71 2.14
CA ASN A 259 -8.72 -2.58 3.17
C ASN A 259 -9.91 -3.18 3.93
N SER A 260 -10.09 -4.49 3.87
CA SER A 260 -11.18 -5.14 4.63
C SER A 260 -10.90 -5.23 6.13
N GLY A 261 -9.63 -5.08 6.52
CA GLY A 261 -9.15 -4.92 7.88
C GLY A 261 -8.40 -3.59 8.06
N ASP A 262 -7.38 -3.62 8.91
CA ASP A 262 -6.70 -2.41 9.36
C ASP A 262 -5.80 -1.76 8.30
N LEU A 263 -5.76 -0.43 8.30
CA LEU A 263 -4.80 0.39 7.58
C LEU A 263 -3.85 1.08 8.57
N HIS A 264 -2.56 0.78 8.48
CA HIS A 264 -1.51 1.39 9.30
C HIS A 264 -0.56 2.23 8.44
N VAL A 265 -0.51 3.53 8.71
CA VAL A 265 0.44 4.46 8.09
C VAL A 265 1.43 4.91 9.14
N GLY A 266 2.72 4.66 8.90
CA GLY A 266 3.78 4.77 9.90
C GLY A 266 3.62 3.69 10.96
N GLY A 267 3.97 2.45 10.63
CA GLY A 267 4.10 1.32 11.55
C GLY A 267 5.20 1.60 12.58
N ASP A 268 6.38 1.03 12.39
CA ASP A 268 7.61 1.47 13.09
C ASP A 268 8.50 2.36 12.19
N GLY A 269 8.13 2.54 10.92
CA GLY A 269 8.79 3.39 9.95
C GLY A 269 8.05 4.71 9.70
N THR A 270 8.39 5.36 8.59
CA THR A 270 7.71 6.57 8.10
C THR A 270 6.77 6.23 6.94
N GLY A 271 5.48 6.50 7.10
CA GLY A 271 4.46 6.27 6.09
C GLY A 271 3.76 7.56 5.69
N THR A 272 3.46 7.69 4.39
CA THR A 272 2.65 8.80 3.84
C THR A 272 1.50 8.26 3.01
N LEU A 273 0.28 8.70 3.28
CA LEU A 273 -0.89 8.44 2.45
C LEU A 273 -1.39 9.76 1.84
N THR A 274 -1.53 9.81 0.53
CA THR A 274 -2.18 10.93 -0.16
C THR A 274 -3.41 10.44 -0.88
N VAL A 275 -4.54 11.13 -0.69
CA VAL A 275 -5.79 10.89 -1.41
C VAL A 275 -6.19 12.21 -2.07
N SER A 276 -6.21 12.24 -3.39
CA SER A 276 -6.38 13.47 -4.18
C SER A 276 -7.22 13.24 -5.43
N GLU A 277 -7.62 14.33 -6.09
CA GLU A 277 -8.27 14.31 -7.42
C GLU A 277 -9.49 13.37 -7.54
N GLY A 278 -10.22 13.13 -6.44
CA GLY A 278 -11.41 12.25 -6.43
C GLY A 278 -11.13 10.80 -6.06
N GLY A 279 -9.91 10.47 -5.60
CA GLY A 279 -9.58 9.13 -5.12
C GLY A 279 -10.34 8.75 -3.83
N ALA A 280 -10.51 7.46 -3.57
CA ALA A 280 -11.16 6.99 -2.35
C ALA A 280 -10.39 5.89 -1.63
N VAL A 281 -10.40 5.94 -0.30
CA VAL A 281 -9.85 4.91 0.58
C VAL A 281 -10.94 4.41 1.52
N THR A 282 -10.99 3.09 1.72
CA THR A 282 -11.83 2.45 2.73
C THR A 282 -10.98 1.52 3.59
N SER A 283 -11.22 1.51 4.90
CA SER A 283 -10.55 0.60 5.85
C SER A 283 -11.50 0.22 6.98
N ALA A 284 -11.31 -0.93 7.64
CA ALA A 284 -12.04 -1.21 8.88
C ALA A 284 -11.54 -0.27 9.99
N ALA A 285 -10.35 -0.49 10.54
CA ALA A 285 -9.70 0.49 11.40
C ALA A 285 -8.54 1.19 10.67
N ALA A 286 -8.19 2.40 11.11
CA ALA A 286 -7.06 3.15 10.60
C ALA A 286 -6.20 3.75 11.72
N SER A 287 -4.88 3.69 11.58
CA SER A 287 -3.96 4.40 12.46
C SER A 287 -2.81 5.10 11.72
N LEU A 288 -2.53 6.34 12.13
CA LEU A 288 -1.36 7.13 11.72
C LEU A 288 -0.38 7.17 12.90
N GLY A 289 0.88 6.78 12.69
CA GLY A 289 1.87 6.68 13.77
C GLY A 289 1.51 5.54 14.74
N ASN A 290 1.40 4.33 14.20
CA ASN A 290 0.93 3.13 14.88
C ASN A 290 1.90 2.62 15.96
N GLY A 291 3.19 2.49 15.62
CA GLY A 291 4.25 2.03 16.52
C GLY A 291 4.94 3.20 17.24
N GLY A 292 5.70 2.91 18.30
CA GLY A 292 6.28 3.94 19.17
C GLY A 292 7.28 4.87 18.49
N ALA A 293 8.00 4.38 17.47
CA ALA A 293 8.87 5.18 16.60
C ALA A 293 8.19 5.59 15.28
N GLY A 294 6.97 5.11 15.04
CA GLY A 294 6.24 5.30 13.79
C GLY A 294 5.88 6.75 13.54
N VAL A 295 6.08 7.19 12.30
CA VAL A 295 5.64 8.50 11.82
C VAL A 295 4.66 8.29 10.67
N GLY A 296 3.38 8.53 10.92
CA GLY A 296 2.33 8.40 9.92
C GLY A 296 1.78 9.74 9.50
N THR A 297 1.73 10.01 8.19
CA THR A 297 1.10 11.21 7.66
C THR A 297 0.02 10.85 6.64
N ALA A 298 -1.11 11.56 6.67
CA ALA A 298 -2.16 11.43 5.67
C ALA A 298 -2.65 12.81 5.20
N SER A 299 -2.87 12.96 3.89
CA SER A 299 -3.45 14.16 3.28
C SER A 299 -4.61 13.78 2.37
N ILE A 300 -5.80 14.30 2.66
CA ILE A 300 -7.02 14.07 1.89
C ILE A 300 -7.42 15.43 1.33
N THR A 301 -7.22 15.61 0.02
CA THR A 301 -7.32 16.90 -0.66
C THR A 301 -8.14 16.81 -1.92
N ASP A 302 -8.64 17.96 -2.39
CA ASP A 302 -9.50 18.09 -3.56
C ASP A 302 -10.93 17.58 -3.36
N ALA A 303 -11.86 18.20 -4.09
CA ALA A 303 -13.26 17.84 -4.05
C ALA A 303 -13.45 16.40 -4.58
N GLY A 304 -14.20 15.60 -3.81
CA GLY A 304 -14.49 14.20 -4.15
C GLY A 304 -13.51 13.19 -3.57
N SER A 305 -12.34 13.63 -3.08
CA SER A 305 -11.42 12.74 -2.37
C SER A 305 -11.98 12.33 -1.02
N THR A 306 -11.98 11.02 -0.72
CA THR A 306 -12.64 10.48 0.47
C THR A 306 -11.81 9.42 1.19
N TRP A 307 -11.98 9.38 2.51
CA TRP A 307 -11.55 8.23 3.32
C TRP A 307 -12.65 7.84 4.30
N THR A 308 -13.15 6.60 4.17
CA THR A 308 -14.14 6.02 5.09
C THR A 308 -13.49 4.95 5.96
N ASN A 309 -13.79 4.95 7.26
CA ASN A 309 -13.32 3.94 8.20
C ASN A 309 -14.30 3.72 9.36
N GLU A 310 -14.17 2.61 10.07
CA GLU A 310 -14.89 2.36 11.33
C GLU A 310 -14.25 3.14 12.48
N PHE A 311 -12.91 3.10 12.57
CA PHE A 311 -12.12 3.82 13.57
C PHE A 311 -10.97 4.57 12.93
N LEU A 312 -10.66 5.78 13.41
CA LEU A 312 -9.47 6.53 13.01
C LEU A 312 -8.68 7.03 14.21
N ILE A 313 -7.39 6.65 14.26
CA ILE A 313 -6.46 7.06 15.30
C ILE A 313 -5.31 7.85 14.68
N VAL A 314 -5.17 9.13 15.03
CA VAL A 314 -4.05 9.98 14.64
C VAL A 314 -3.07 10.09 15.81
N GLY A 315 -1.94 9.41 15.71
CA GLY A 315 -0.95 9.29 16.80
C GLY A 315 -1.37 8.22 17.81
N ARG A 316 -1.29 6.95 17.44
CA ARG A 316 -1.65 5.83 18.33
C ARG A 316 -0.62 5.67 19.45
N SER A 317 0.59 5.25 19.10
CA SER A 317 1.75 5.15 20.00
C SER A 317 2.88 6.08 19.58
N GLY A 318 2.98 6.40 18.28
CA GLY A 318 3.99 7.27 17.69
C GLY A 318 3.46 8.67 17.36
N THR A 319 3.94 9.21 16.23
CA THR A 319 3.53 10.53 15.73
C THR A 319 2.62 10.37 14.51
N GLY A 320 1.39 10.86 14.60
CA GLY A 320 0.43 10.90 13.51
C GLY A 320 0.11 12.33 13.10
N ALA A 321 0.07 12.61 11.80
CA ALA A 321 -0.38 13.88 11.25
C ALA A 321 -1.43 13.67 10.16
N LEU A 322 -2.55 14.38 10.24
CA LEU A 322 -3.64 14.31 9.29
C LEU A 322 -3.98 15.70 8.76
N ARG A 323 -4.05 15.85 7.45
CA ARG A 323 -4.54 17.05 6.77
C ARG A 323 -5.77 16.71 5.94
N ILE A 324 -6.85 17.46 6.13
CA ILE A 324 -8.03 17.45 5.26
C ILE A 324 -8.17 18.83 4.67
N ALA A 325 -8.12 18.93 3.34
CA ALA A 325 -8.05 20.21 2.65
C ALA A 325 -8.86 20.26 1.36
N ASP A 326 -9.13 21.47 0.88
CA ASP A 326 -9.58 21.75 -0.47
C ASP A 326 -10.80 20.92 -0.94
N GLY A 327 -11.73 20.63 -0.02
CA GLY A 327 -12.95 19.85 -0.29
C GLY A 327 -12.87 18.34 -0.01
N GLY A 328 -11.71 17.84 0.45
CA GLY A 328 -11.53 16.44 0.86
C GLY A 328 -12.35 16.09 2.11
N LYS A 329 -12.72 14.81 2.26
CA LYS A 329 -13.63 14.36 3.33
C LYS A 329 -13.20 13.07 4.00
N ILE A 330 -13.39 13.00 5.31
CA ILE A 330 -13.25 11.76 6.09
C ILE A 330 -14.54 11.46 6.83
N THR A 331 -14.97 10.20 6.77
CA THR A 331 -16.06 9.66 7.57
C THR A 331 -15.54 8.50 8.41
N THR A 332 -15.74 8.60 9.72
CA THR A 332 -15.43 7.55 10.69
C THR A 332 -16.74 7.08 11.31
N ASP A 333 -17.13 5.83 11.12
CA ASP A 333 -18.45 5.34 11.53
C ASP A 333 -18.60 5.25 13.05
N ASP A 334 -17.53 4.97 13.78
CA ASP A 334 -17.49 4.95 15.24
C ASP A 334 -16.57 6.08 15.76
N ASN A 335 -15.47 5.74 16.45
CA ASN A 335 -14.72 6.70 17.26
C ASN A 335 -13.45 7.22 16.59
N GLY A 336 -13.18 8.51 16.80
CA GLY A 336 -11.95 9.19 16.39
C GLY A 336 -11.04 9.53 17.58
N PHE A 337 -9.73 9.34 17.42
CA PHE A 337 -8.73 9.70 18.44
C PHE A 337 -7.60 10.53 17.85
N VAL A 338 -7.15 11.54 18.59
CA VAL A 338 -5.97 12.35 18.27
C VAL A 338 -5.03 12.36 19.47
N GLY A 339 -3.89 11.67 19.41
CA GLY A 339 -3.00 11.47 20.54
C GLY A 339 -3.57 10.48 21.56
N MET A 340 -3.61 9.19 21.20
CA MET A 340 -4.32 8.16 21.95
C MET A 340 -3.59 7.69 23.22
N GLN A 341 -2.33 7.23 23.10
CA GLN A 341 -1.58 6.62 24.20
C GLN A 341 -0.59 7.59 24.85
N VAL A 342 -0.12 7.24 26.05
CA VAL A 342 0.90 7.99 26.77
C VAL A 342 2.15 8.18 25.90
N GLY A 343 2.58 9.42 25.72
CA GLY A 343 3.74 9.79 24.91
C GLY A 343 3.50 9.92 23.41
N SER A 344 2.31 9.52 22.90
CA SER A 344 1.98 9.67 21.48
C SER A 344 1.64 11.13 21.12
N LYS A 345 1.79 11.47 19.84
CA LYS A 345 1.51 12.80 19.30
C LYS A 345 0.56 12.70 18.11
N GLY A 346 -0.61 13.30 18.22
CA GLY A 346 -1.58 13.43 17.14
C GLY A 346 -1.75 14.89 16.73
N ALA A 347 -1.72 15.16 15.42
CA ALA A 347 -2.00 16.49 14.88
C ALA A 347 -2.97 16.39 13.70
N VAL A 348 -4.09 17.11 13.78
CA VAL A 348 -5.09 17.16 12.72
C VAL A 348 -5.29 18.61 12.28
N THR A 349 -5.25 18.85 10.98
CA THR A 349 -5.57 20.14 10.37
C THR A 349 -6.69 19.96 9.35
N ILE A 350 -7.77 20.73 9.50
CA ILE A 350 -8.90 20.76 8.58
C ILE A 350 -9.04 22.19 8.08
N THR A 351 -8.83 22.40 6.79
CA THR A 351 -8.79 23.75 6.21
C THR A 351 -9.45 23.80 4.85
N GLY A 352 -10.07 24.93 4.52
CA GLY A 352 -10.73 25.12 3.23
C GLY A 352 -12.21 24.72 3.28
N THR A 353 -13.00 25.41 2.44
CA THR A 353 -14.43 25.17 2.34
C THR A 353 -14.75 23.74 1.92
N SER A 354 -15.77 23.16 2.56
CA SER A 354 -16.25 21.79 2.31
C SER A 354 -15.29 20.67 2.72
N SER A 355 -14.16 21.00 3.35
CA SER A 355 -13.30 20.00 3.99
C SER A 355 -13.89 19.57 5.32
N THR A 356 -14.13 18.26 5.49
CA THR A 356 -14.89 17.75 6.63
C THR A 356 -14.29 16.49 7.23
N TRP A 357 -14.32 16.39 8.56
CA TRP A 357 -14.21 15.12 9.29
C TRP A 357 -15.49 14.88 10.09
N THR A 358 -16.16 13.77 9.80
CA THR A 358 -17.35 13.32 10.54
C THR A 358 -17.04 12.04 11.32
N THR A 359 -17.39 11.99 12.60
CA THR A 359 -17.36 10.78 13.43
C THR A 359 -18.78 10.43 13.87
N GLY A 360 -19.16 9.15 13.78
CA GLY A 360 -20.46 8.66 14.24
C GLY A 360 -20.55 8.48 15.75
N GLY A 361 -19.41 8.18 16.39
CA GLY A 361 -19.22 8.16 17.84
C GLY A 361 -18.52 9.42 18.35
N PHE A 362 -17.68 9.26 19.36
CA PHE A 362 -16.94 10.38 19.96
C PHE A 362 -15.65 10.72 19.20
N LEU A 363 -15.19 11.95 19.38
CA LEU A 363 -13.88 12.43 19.00
C LEU A 363 -13.11 12.86 20.25
N ASP A 364 -11.99 12.18 20.53
CA ASP A 364 -11.11 12.47 21.66
C ASP A 364 -9.80 13.12 21.19
N VAL A 365 -9.62 14.41 21.52
CA VAL A 365 -8.41 15.17 21.25
C VAL A 365 -7.57 15.24 22.52
N GLY A 366 -6.47 14.48 22.53
CA GLY A 366 -5.58 14.34 23.66
C GLY A 366 -6.14 13.38 24.71
N ALA A 367 -6.30 12.10 24.33
CA ALA A 367 -6.83 11.06 25.21
C ALA A 367 -5.88 10.79 26.39
N ALA A 368 -4.81 10.02 26.18
CA ALA A 368 -3.67 9.92 27.11
C ALA A 368 -2.37 10.51 26.55
N GLY A 369 -2.36 10.86 25.26
CA GLY A 369 -1.24 11.49 24.56
C GLY A 369 -1.41 13.00 24.39
N ASN A 370 -0.60 13.58 23.50
CA ASN A 370 -0.75 14.96 23.06
C ASN A 370 -1.55 15.01 21.76
N GLY A 371 -2.73 15.61 21.79
CA GLY A 371 -3.61 15.78 20.64
C GLY A 371 -3.82 17.24 20.28
N THR A 372 -3.69 17.56 18.99
CA THR A 372 -4.01 18.90 18.46
C THR A 372 -4.96 18.80 17.28
N LEU A 373 -5.96 19.68 17.25
CA LEU A 373 -6.92 19.81 16.16
C LEU A 373 -7.07 21.28 15.78
N ALA A 374 -6.72 21.62 14.55
CA ALA A 374 -6.89 22.96 14.00
C ALA A 374 -7.94 22.95 12.88
N ILE A 375 -8.95 23.80 13.01
CA ILE A 375 -10.04 23.97 12.04
C ILE A 375 -10.00 25.42 11.55
N SER A 376 -9.82 25.61 10.25
CA SER A 376 -9.63 26.94 9.67
C SER A 376 -10.22 27.09 8.26
N ALA A 377 -10.31 28.34 7.79
CA ALA A 377 -10.69 28.69 6.41
C ALA A 377 -11.95 27.97 5.87
N GLY A 378 -12.99 27.79 6.69
CA GLY A 378 -14.25 27.13 6.30
C GLY A 378 -14.27 25.61 6.43
N GLY A 379 -13.23 25.00 7.00
CA GLY A 379 -13.23 23.57 7.35
C GLY A 379 -14.19 23.23 8.49
N ALA A 380 -14.61 21.97 8.59
CA ALA A 380 -15.57 21.54 9.60
C ALA A 380 -15.27 20.17 10.24
N VAL A 381 -15.65 20.03 11.50
CA VAL A 381 -15.72 18.76 12.25
C VAL A 381 -17.14 18.55 12.75
N ASN A 382 -17.61 17.30 12.64
CA ASN A 382 -18.91 16.85 13.14
C ASN A 382 -18.70 15.56 13.95
N THR A 383 -19.03 15.57 15.23
CA THR A 383 -18.93 14.41 16.13
C THR A 383 -20.21 14.24 16.95
N ASP A 384 -20.47 13.03 17.45
CA ASP A 384 -21.53 12.85 18.44
C ASP A 384 -21.15 13.47 19.78
N PHE A 385 -19.97 13.11 20.30
CA PHE A 385 -19.45 13.66 21.55
C PHE A 385 -18.00 14.12 21.37
N GLY A 386 -17.60 15.19 22.05
CA GLY A 386 -16.23 15.70 22.00
C GLY A 386 -15.53 15.62 23.36
N PHE A 387 -14.29 15.13 23.38
CA PHE A 387 -13.38 15.23 24.53
C PHE A 387 -12.14 16.02 24.15
N ILE A 388 -11.68 16.91 25.04
CA ILE A 388 -10.44 17.67 24.89
C ILE A 388 -9.62 17.53 26.18
N GLY A 389 -8.54 16.75 26.15
CA GLY A 389 -7.71 16.48 27.34
C GLY A 389 -8.43 15.57 28.34
N HIS A 390 -8.66 14.32 27.97
CA HIS A 390 -9.57 13.40 28.67
C HIS A 390 -8.92 12.68 29.87
N TYR A 391 -7.87 11.87 29.66
CA TYR A 391 -7.27 11.07 30.74
C TYR A 391 -6.13 11.82 31.46
N GLY A 392 -5.67 11.28 32.59
CA GLY A 392 -4.74 11.97 33.53
C GLY A 392 -3.41 12.50 32.96
N THR A 393 -2.98 11.99 31.80
CA THR A 393 -1.77 12.48 31.08
C THR A 393 -2.11 13.12 29.73
N GLY A 394 -3.38 13.09 29.34
CA GLY A 394 -3.88 13.62 28.09
C GLY A 394 -3.74 15.13 28.03
N THR A 395 -3.16 15.63 26.95
CA THR A 395 -3.13 17.06 26.63
C THR A 395 -3.82 17.28 25.30
N GLY A 396 -5.00 17.91 25.33
CA GLY A 396 -5.80 18.23 24.17
C GLY A 396 -5.82 19.73 23.87
N ALA A 397 -5.61 20.10 22.61
CA ALA A 397 -5.78 21.47 22.14
C ALA A 397 -6.60 21.52 20.85
N VAL A 398 -7.73 22.22 20.89
CA VAL A 398 -8.58 22.48 19.72
C VAL A 398 -8.58 23.97 19.40
N VAL A 399 -8.34 24.32 18.15
CA VAL A 399 -8.40 25.70 17.64
C VAL A 399 -9.42 25.77 16.50
N VAL A 400 -10.41 26.63 16.62
CA VAL A 400 -11.38 26.94 15.57
C VAL A 400 -11.26 28.42 15.21
N THR A 401 -10.70 28.72 14.04
CA THR A 401 -10.40 30.09 13.60
C THR A 401 -10.87 30.35 12.17
N GLY A 402 -11.29 31.58 11.90
CA GLY A 402 -11.70 32.01 10.56
C GLY A 402 -13.19 31.82 10.30
N ALA A 403 -13.74 32.70 9.47
CA ALA A 403 -15.16 32.67 9.11
C ALA A 403 -15.57 31.30 8.54
N HIS A 404 -16.74 30.81 8.95
CA HIS A 404 -17.33 29.53 8.53
C HIS A 404 -16.60 28.27 8.98
N SER A 405 -15.50 28.38 9.73
CA SER A 405 -14.88 27.22 10.37
C SER A 405 -15.72 26.75 11.55
N ARG A 406 -15.98 25.44 11.63
CA ARG A 406 -16.98 24.90 12.55
C ARG A 406 -16.52 23.62 13.25
N PHE A 407 -16.66 23.55 14.57
CA PHE A 407 -16.66 22.30 15.32
C PHE A 407 -18.08 22.05 15.85
N THR A 408 -18.69 20.94 15.47
CA THR A 408 -20.03 20.56 15.96
C THR A 408 -19.94 19.28 16.78
N SER A 409 -20.45 19.31 18.01
CA SER A 409 -20.69 18.12 18.82
C SER A 409 -22.17 18.02 19.16
N THR A 410 -22.84 16.90 18.87
CA THR A 410 -24.30 16.82 19.01
C THR A 410 -24.80 16.51 20.42
N SER A 411 -24.06 15.70 21.17
CA SER A 411 -24.44 15.20 22.50
C SER A 411 -23.73 15.90 23.66
N GLY A 412 -22.50 16.39 23.46
CA GLY A 412 -21.79 17.14 24.50
C GLY A 412 -20.32 17.40 24.20
N LEU A 413 -19.71 18.31 24.97
CA LEU A 413 -18.28 18.62 24.89
C LEU A 413 -17.69 18.70 26.29
N GLU A 414 -16.69 17.86 26.57
CA GLU A 414 -15.94 17.89 27.83
C GLU A 414 -14.51 18.37 27.59
N ILE A 415 -14.05 19.29 28.44
CA ILE A 415 -12.71 19.90 28.35
C ILE A 415 -12.02 19.73 29.70
N GLY A 416 -10.82 19.15 29.67
CA GLY A 416 -9.93 19.00 30.82
C GLY A 416 -10.40 18.02 31.88
N SER A 417 -11.01 16.89 31.48
CA SER A 417 -11.61 15.87 32.38
C SER A 417 -10.68 15.46 33.55
N LEU A 418 -9.71 14.59 33.26
CA LEU A 418 -8.61 14.26 34.16
C LEU A 418 -7.28 14.87 33.65
N GLY A 419 -7.25 15.39 32.42
CA GLY A 419 -6.07 15.90 31.75
C GLY A 419 -6.03 17.42 31.62
N THR A 420 -5.33 17.89 30.59
CA THR A 420 -5.25 19.31 30.21
C THR A 420 -5.96 19.54 28.89
N GLY A 421 -7.06 20.29 28.91
CA GLY A 421 -7.86 20.62 27.74
C GLY A 421 -7.88 22.12 27.45
N VAL A 422 -7.60 22.49 26.20
CA VAL A 422 -7.70 23.88 25.73
C VAL A 422 -8.56 23.95 24.47
N LEU A 423 -9.59 24.78 24.51
CA LEU A 423 -10.37 25.17 23.34
C LEU A 423 -10.15 26.64 23.04
N THR A 424 -9.79 26.97 21.80
CA THR A 424 -9.64 28.34 21.32
C THR A 424 -10.58 28.59 20.15
N ILE A 425 -11.41 29.64 20.26
CA ILE A 425 -12.34 30.09 19.23
C ILE A 425 -11.95 31.52 18.85
N ALA A 426 -11.61 31.77 17.59
CA ALA A 426 -11.12 33.07 17.14
C ALA A 426 -11.59 33.41 15.72
N ASP A 427 -11.44 34.68 15.33
CA ASP A 427 -11.55 35.16 13.94
C ASP A 427 -12.82 34.74 13.19
N GLY A 428 -13.94 34.57 13.90
CA GLY A 428 -15.24 34.18 13.34
C GLY A 428 -15.46 32.67 13.19
N GLY A 429 -14.62 31.84 13.79
CA GLY A 429 -14.88 30.41 13.96
C GLY A 429 -16.02 30.13 14.94
N THR A 430 -16.68 28.98 14.80
CA THR A 430 -17.86 28.60 15.60
C THR A 430 -17.68 27.21 16.21
N VAL A 431 -18.04 27.08 17.48
CA VAL A 431 -18.20 25.78 18.15
C VAL A 431 -19.67 25.64 18.55
N ASP A 432 -20.34 24.62 18.01
CA ASP A 432 -21.73 24.32 18.29
C ASP A 432 -21.83 23.02 19.09
N VAL A 433 -22.42 23.11 20.28
CA VAL A 433 -22.66 21.95 21.14
C VAL A 433 -24.17 21.77 21.29
N GLY A 434 -24.71 20.82 20.52
CA GLY A 434 -26.11 20.44 20.51
C GLY A 434 -27.05 21.31 19.65
N GLY A 435 -27.97 20.65 18.95
CA GLY A 435 -29.25 21.21 18.47
C GLY A 435 -30.38 21.09 19.52
N GLY A 436 -30.00 20.96 20.81
CA GLY A 436 -30.81 20.68 22.00
C GLY A 436 -30.02 20.98 23.28
N SER A 437 -30.30 20.33 24.43
CA SER A 437 -29.65 20.57 25.74
C SER A 437 -28.17 20.10 25.83
N GLY A 438 -27.37 20.39 24.80
CA GLY A 438 -25.94 20.10 24.81
C GLY A 438 -25.24 20.85 25.93
N THR A 439 -24.37 20.16 26.68
CA THR A 439 -23.60 20.75 27.77
C THR A 439 -22.13 20.87 27.37
N VAL A 440 -21.54 22.03 27.63
CA VAL A 440 -20.09 22.20 27.69
C VAL A 440 -19.68 22.06 29.15
N THR A 441 -18.90 21.03 29.46
CA THR A 441 -18.43 20.77 30.82
C THR A 441 -16.94 21.09 30.92
N LEU A 442 -16.60 22.02 31.82
CA LEU A 442 -15.24 22.23 32.30
C LEU A 442 -15.08 21.39 33.57
N THR A 443 -14.42 20.25 33.45
CA THR A 443 -14.14 19.38 34.59
C THR A 443 -12.80 19.81 35.19
N LEU A 444 -12.73 19.91 36.52
CA LEU A 444 -11.51 20.23 37.24
C LEU A 444 -11.37 19.21 38.37
N THR A 445 -10.66 18.11 38.09
CA THR A 445 -10.16 17.19 39.12
C THR A 445 -8.77 17.64 39.60
N ASP A 446 -8.27 17.09 40.71
CA ASP A 446 -6.99 17.54 41.29
C ASP A 446 -5.84 17.39 40.27
N GLY A 447 -5.26 18.52 39.85
CA GLY A 447 -4.20 18.59 38.82
C GLY A 447 -4.68 18.75 37.37
N ALA A 448 -5.98 18.67 37.07
CA ALA A 448 -6.53 18.88 35.73
C ALA A 448 -6.67 20.38 35.40
N THR A 449 -6.59 20.72 34.11
CA THR A 449 -6.82 22.11 33.65
C THR A 449 -7.74 22.15 32.43
N ALA A 450 -8.70 23.08 32.45
CA ALA A 450 -9.64 23.30 31.37
C ALA A 450 -9.70 24.80 31.03
N THR A 451 -9.46 25.17 29.78
CA THR A 451 -9.47 26.57 29.33
C THR A 451 -10.30 26.75 28.06
N ILE A 452 -11.15 27.78 28.04
CA ILE A 452 -11.82 28.27 26.82
C ILE A 452 -11.34 29.69 26.55
N ASN A 453 -10.71 29.90 25.40
CA ASN A 453 -10.29 31.21 24.91
C ASN A 453 -11.23 31.67 23.79
N ILE A 454 -11.86 32.83 23.95
CA ILE A 454 -12.71 33.45 22.92
C ILE A 454 -12.04 34.76 22.47
N GLY A 455 -11.59 34.78 21.22
CA GLY A 455 -10.98 35.95 20.58
C GLY A 455 -12.02 37.02 20.19
N PRO A 456 -11.58 38.25 19.90
CA PRO A 456 -12.48 39.31 19.44
C PRO A 456 -13.18 38.92 18.13
N PRO A 457 -14.40 39.43 17.86
CA PRO A 457 -15.07 39.21 16.58
C PRO A 457 -14.22 39.74 15.41
N PRO A 458 -14.40 39.23 14.18
CA PRO A 458 -13.68 39.74 13.01
C PRO A 458 -13.81 41.26 12.90
N ALA A 459 -12.70 41.94 12.59
CA ALA A 459 -12.71 43.39 12.42
C ALA A 459 -13.78 43.78 11.39
N THR A 460 -14.82 44.48 11.84
CA THR A 460 -15.83 45.02 10.93
C THR A 460 -15.15 46.04 10.04
N ARG A 461 -15.34 45.93 8.72
CA ARG A 461 -14.91 47.01 7.81
C ARG A 461 -15.59 48.30 8.30
N PRO A 462 -14.84 49.39 8.56
CA PRO A 462 -15.47 50.64 8.96
C PRO A 462 -16.46 51.04 7.88
N TRP A 463 -17.68 51.32 8.29
CA TRP A 463 -18.74 51.78 7.41
C TRP A 463 -18.26 53.03 6.66
N ARG A 464 -18.11 52.91 5.34
CA ARG A 464 -17.81 54.03 4.45
C ARG A 464 -19.14 54.49 3.87
N PRO A 465 -19.65 55.69 4.20
CA PRO A 465 -20.81 56.23 3.50
C PRO A 465 -20.52 56.26 2.00
N ALA A 466 -21.49 55.84 1.19
CA ALA A 466 -21.43 56.01 -0.25
C ALA A 466 -21.32 57.51 -0.59
N PRO A 467 -20.57 57.88 -1.65
CA PRO A 467 -20.31 59.27 -2.01
C PRO A 467 -21.57 60.08 -2.33
#